data_AF-X1BL00-F1
#
_entry.id   AF-X1BL00-F1
#
_cell.length_a   1.000
_cell.length_b   1.000
_cell.length_c   1.000
_cell.angle_alpha   90.00
_cell.angle_beta   90.00
_cell.angle_gamma   90.00
#
_symmetry.space_group_name_H-M   'P 1'
#
loop_
_entity.id
_entity.type
_entity.pdbx_description
1 polymer ?
#
loop_
_entity_poly.entity_id
_entity_poly.type
_entity_poly.pdbx_seq_one_letter_code
_entity_poly.pdbx_strand_id
1 'polypeptide(L)'
;MANHKDKQWWDKYHNKFITIKRGSFITSIEQIRKKINDRLVTTQKIRTSVKILKNMQFLTNETTSGYSHITIIKYDFYQDASRYKTRKLTSHQQASNKPLTINNNVKNVKNRIPSISRINFNYKTKRWEN
;
A
#
# COMPACT_ATOMS: atom_id res chain seq x y z
N MET A 1 -6.02 -7.89 -7.34
CA MET A 1 -7.22 -7.47 -8.12
C MET A 1 -7.22 -8.10 -9.50
N ALA A 2 -6.10 -8.03 -10.23
CA ALA A 2 -5.94 -8.71 -11.51
C ALA A 2 -6.00 -10.24 -11.37
N ASN A 3 -6.51 -10.90 -12.40
CA ASN A 3 -6.58 -12.35 -12.43
C ASN A 3 -5.20 -12.96 -12.71
N HIS A 4 -4.82 -14.00 -11.96
CA HIS A 4 -3.56 -14.73 -12.14
C HIS A 4 -3.65 -15.83 -13.22
N LYS A 5 -4.85 -16.12 -13.70
CA LYS A 5 -5.19 -17.04 -14.79
C LYS A 5 -6.44 -16.50 -15.51
N ASP A 6 -6.72 -16.97 -16.71
CA ASP A 6 -7.95 -16.62 -17.41
C ASP A 6 -9.18 -17.04 -16.59
N LYS A 7 -10.23 -16.21 -16.60
CA LYS A 7 -11.45 -16.44 -15.84
C LYS A 7 -12.68 -16.02 -16.64
N GLN A 8 -13.74 -16.82 -16.59
CA GLN A 8 -15.05 -16.44 -17.11
C GLN A 8 -15.75 -15.48 -16.14
N TRP A 9 -16.35 -14.42 -16.69
CA TRP A 9 -17.18 -13.48 -15.94
C TRP A 9 -18.51 -13.28 -16.64
N TRP A 10 -19.59 -13.27 -15.87
CA TRP A 10 -20.93 -13.03 -16.38
C TRP A 10 -21.16 -11.54 -16.56
N ASP A 11 -21.29 -11.12 -17.82
CA ASP A 11 -21.66 -9.76 -18.18
C ASP A 11 -23.16 -9.58 -18.05
N LYS A 12 -23.59 -8.95 -16.95
CA LYS A 12 -25.00 -8.66 -16.66
C LYS A 12 -25.60 -7.64 -17.65
N TYR A 13 -24.80 -6.81 -18.32
CA TYR A 13 -25.31 -5.78 -19.22
C TYR A 13 -25.59 -6.33 -20.63
N HIS A 14 -24.82 -7.34 -21.04
CA HIS A 14 -24.93 -7.96 -22.35
C HIS A 14 -25.40 -9.41 -22.30
N ASN A 15 -25.83 -9.90 -21.14
CA ASN A 15 -26.33 -11.25 -20.88
C ASN A 15 -25.45 -12.37 -21.48
N LYS A 16 -24.12 -12.25 -21.33
CA LYS A 16 -23.17 -13.23 -21.89
C LYS A 16 -21.98 -13.46 -20.98
N PHE A 17 -21.35 -14.63 -21.10
CA PHE A 17 -20.04 -14.86 -20.51
C PHE A 17 -18.95 -14.18 -21.36
N ILE A 18 -18.05 -13.48 -20.68
CA ILE A 18 -16.81 -12.97 -21.28
C ILE A 18 -15.60 -13.59 -20.60
N THR A 19 -14.58 -13.87 -21.40
CA THR A 19 -13.30 -14.36 -20.89
C THR A 19 -12.44 -13.16 -20.49
N ILE A 20 -12.16 -13.02 -19.20
CA ILE A 20 -11.19 -12.04 -18.69
C ILE A 20 -9.82 -12.72 -18.67
N LYS A 21 -8.89 -12.19 -19.46
CA LYS A 21 -7.52 -12.70 -19.55
C LYS A 21 -6.75 -12.49 -18.24
N ARG A 22 -5.74 -13.33 -18.03
CA ARG A 22 -4.71 -13.13 -17.01
C ARG A 22 -4.10 -11.73 -17.13
N GLY A 23 -3.87 -11.08 -15.99
CA GLY A 23 -3.40 -9.69 -15.93
C GLY A 23 -4.49 -8.64 -16.10
N SER A 24 -5.74 -9.06 -16.35
CA SER A 24 -6.89 -8.18 -16.49
C SER A 24 -7.91 -8.38 -15.37
N PHE A 25 -8.77 -7.38 -15.18
CA PHE A 25 -9.92 -7.45 -14.27
C PHE A 25 -10.99 -6.43 -14.65
N ILE A 26 -12.23 -6.74 -14.25
CA ILE A 26 -13.37 -5.84 -14.35
C ILE A 26 -13.53 -5.07 -13.03
N THR A 27 -13.72 -3.77 -13.11
CA THR A 27 -13.98 -2.95 -11.93
C THR A 27 -14.78 -1.69 -12.23
N SER A 28 -15.15 -0.98 -11.17
CA SER A 28 -15.67 0.38 -11.21
C SER A 28 -14.88 1.28 -10.25
N ILE A 29 -14.95 2.61 -10.44
CA ILE A 29 -14.30 3.57 -9.53
C ILE A 29 -14.76 3.36 -8.08
N GLU A 30 -16.04 3.05 -7.88
CA GLU A 30 -16.60 2.79 -6.55
C GLU A 30 -16.06 1.49 -5.94
N GLN A 31 -15.87 0.44 -6.74
CA GLN A 31 -15.22 -0.79 -6.26
C GLN A 31 -13.76 -0.57 -5.88
N ILE A 32 -13.03 0.24 -6.64
CA ILE A 32 -11.64 0.61 -6.29
C ILE A 32 -11.64 1.36 -4.96
N ARG A 33 -12.53 2.35 -4.79
CA ARG A 33 -12.66 3.12 -3.56
C ARG A 33 -12.95 2.24 -2.35
N LYS A 34 -13.89 1.30 -2.48
CA LYS A 34 -14.22 0.33 -1.43
C LYS A 34 -13.04 -0.54 -1.03
N LYS A 35 -12.18 -0.94 -2.00
CA LYS A 35 -10.97 -1.73 -1.72
C LYS A 35 -9.87 -0.94 -1.04
N ILE A 36 -9.71 0.34 -1.38
CA ILE A 36 -8.72 1.21 -0.73
C ILE A 36 -9.12 1.46 0.74
N ASN A 37 -10.43 1.58 1.02
CA ASN A 37 -10.98 1.75 2.37
C ASN A 37 -10.38 2.94 3.15
N ASP A 38 -10.00 4.00 2.44
CA ASP A 38 -9.50 5.24 3.02
C ASP A 38 -10.46 6.39 2.68
N ARG A 39 -10.87 7.15 3.72
CA ARG A 39 -11.77 8.29 3.60
C ARG A 39 -11.13 9.48 2.85
N LEU A 40 -9.79 9.58 2.86
CA LEU A 40 -9.05 10.66 2.19
C LEU A 40 -8.93 10.46 0.67
N VAL A 41 -9.27 9.26 0.19
CA VAL A 41 -9.23 8.90 -1.22
C VAL A 41 -10.60 9.13 -1.85
N THR A 42 -10.71 10.25 -2.56
CA THR A 42 -11.92 10.62 -3.30
C THR A 42 -11.99 9.88 -4.63
N THR A 43 -13.21 9.75 -5.18
CA THR A 43 -13.43 9.21 -6.53
C THR A 43 -12.64 9.95 -7.60
N GLN A 44 -12.47 11.27 -7.44
CA GLN A 44 -11.68 12.09 -8.34
C GLN A 44 -10.19 11.72 -8.32
N LYS A 45 -9.61 11.52 -7.13
CA LYS A 45 -8.21 11.06 -7.02
C LYS A 45 -8.02 9.71 -7.73
N ILE A 46 -8.95 8.79 -7.56
CA ILE A 46 -8.91 7.47 -8.22
C ILE A 46 -8.94 7.65 -9.75
N ARG A 47 -9.86 8.46 -10.28
CA ARG A 47 -9.93 8.74 -11.73
C ARG A 47 -8.63 9.35 -12.26
N THR A 48 -8.09 10.34 -11.55
CA THR A 48 -6.82 10.98 -11.91
C THR A 48 -5.68 9.96 -11.92
N SER A 49 -5.57 9.12 -10.89
CA SER A 49 -4.54 8.08 -10.83
C SER A 49 -4.66 7.07 -11.96
N VAL A 50 -5.88 6.59 -12.27
CA VAL A 50 -6.10 5.66 -13.39
C VAL A 50 -5.71 6.33 -14.73
N LYS A 51 -6.04 7.61 -14.92
CA LYS A 51 -5.64 8.37 -16.12
C LYS A 51 -4.13 8.51 -16.23
N ILE A 52 -3.45 8.85 -15.13
CA ILE A 52 -1.98 8.96 -15.09
C ILE A 52 -1.34 7.61 -15.43
N LEU A 53 -1.79 6.52 -14.81
CA LEU A 53 -1.28 5.17 -15.07
C LEU A 53 -1.51 4.71 -16.51
N LYS A 54 -2.65 5.09 -17.11
CA LYS A 54 -2.92 4.86 -18.53
C LYS A 54 -1.96 5.64 -19.41
N ASN A 55 -1.77 6.93 -19.14
CA ASN A 55 -0.86 7.80 -19.91
C ASN A 55 0.59 7.33 -19.82
N MET A 56 1.02 6.84 -18.66
CA MET A 56 2.33 6.26 -18.44
C MET A 56 2.47 4.81 -18.96
N GLN A 57 1.45 4.28 -19.65
CA GLN A 57 1.45 2.94 -20.23
C GLN A 57 1.69 1.82 -19.21
N PHE A 58 1.26 2.00 -17.95
CA PHE A 58 1.26 0.93 -16.95
C PHE A 58 0.07 -0.02 -17.13
N LEU A 59 -1.07 0.53 -17.54
CA LEU A 59 -2.31 -0.20 -17.76
C LEU A 59 -3.08 0.34 -18.96
N THR A 60 -3.95 -0.48 -19.52
CA THR A 60 -5.02 -0.03 -20.42
C THR A 60 -6.35 0.00 -19.65
N ASN A 61 -7.24 0.87 -20.09
CA ASN A 61 -8.59 0.99 -19.54
C ASN A 61 -9.56 1.16 -20.71
N GLU A 62 -10.43 0.18 -20.85
CA GLU A 62 -11.56 0.16 -21.77
C GLU A 62 -12.83 0.33 -20.95
N THR A 63 -13.57 1.40 -21.23
CA THR A 63 -14.84 1.68 -20.57
C THR A 63 -15.99 1.15 -21.42
N THR A 64 -16.81 0.30 -20.84
CA THR A 64 -18.09 -0.16 -21.39
C THR A 64 -19.23 0.55 -20.65
N SER A 65 -20.45 0.50 -21.17
CA SER A 65 -21.65 1.13 -20.59
C SER A 65 -22.02 0.69 -19.16
N GLY A 66 -21.30 -0.27 -18.57
CA GLY A 66 -21.55 -0.75 -17.20
C GLY A 66 -20.31 -1.01 -16.34
N TYR A 67 -19.11 -1.05 -16.92
CA TYR A 67 -17.89 -1.40 -16.20
C TYR A 67 -16.63 -0.91 -16.91
N SER A 68 -15.50 -0.96 -16.20
CA SER A 68 -14.17 -0.75 -16.78
C SER A 68 -13.42 -2.06 -16.84
N HIS A 69 -12.94 -2.41 -18.03
CA HIS A 69 -11.98 -3.48 -18.24
C HIS A 69 -10.57 -2.90 -18.15
N ILE A 70 -9.81 -3.32 -17.14
CA ILE A 70 -8.45 -2.87 -16.91
C ILE A 70 -7.49 -4.02 -17.16
N THR A 71 -6.48 -3.79 -18.01
CA THR A 71 -5.42 -4.75 -18.32
C THR A 71 -4.06 -4.16 -17.92
N ILE A 72 -3.26 -4.92 -17.20
CA ILE A 72 -1.90 -4.53 -16.82
C ILE A 72 -0.95 -4.92 -17.96
N ILE A 73 -0.27 -3.94 -18.58
CA ILE A 73 0.50 -4.15 -19.82
C ILE A 73 1.70 -5.10 -19.59
N LYS A 74 2.49 -4.85 -18.55
CA LYS A 74 3.68 -5.65 -18.21
C LYS A 74 3.40 -6.62 -17.06
N TYR A 75 2.23 -7.27 -17.06
CA TYR A 75 1.79 -8.10 -15.92
C TYR A 75 2.81 -9.18 -15.56
N ASP A 76 3.29 -9.95 -16.54
CA ASP A 76 4.26 -11.03 -16.31
C ASP A 76 5.55 -10.55 -15.68
N PHE A 77 6.08 -9.44 -16.20
CA PHE A 77 7.28 -8.81 -15.68
C PHE A 77 7.15 -8.38 -14.21
N TYR A 78 5.94 -7.97 -13.78
CA TYR A 78 5.65 -7.60 -12.40
C TYR A 78 5.35 -8.81 -11.49
N GLN A 79 4.91 -9.94 -12.04
CA GLN A 79 4.63 -11.15 -11.26
C GLN A 79 5.84 -12.08 -11.14
N ASP A 80 6.92 -11.83 -11.88
CA ASP A 80 8.12 -12.64 -11.81
C ASP A 80 8.85 -12.47 -10.47
N ALA A 81 8.57 -13.40 -9.56
CA ALA A 81 9.16 -13.45 -8.23
C ALA A 81 10.70 -13.58 -8.26
N SER A 82 11.29 -14.14 -9.32
CA SER A 82 12.75 -14.29 -9.43
C SER A 82 13.47 -12.93 -9.42
N ARG A 83 12.80 -11.88 -9.90
CA ARG A 83 13.32 -10.52 -9.97
C ARG A 83 13.28 -9.78 -8.64
N TYR A 84 12.50 -10.29 -7.69
CA TYR A 84 12.46 -9.82 -6.31
C TYR A 84 13.28 -10.73 -5.37
N LYS A 85 13.78 -11.87 -5.87
CA LYS A 85 14.71 -12.75 -5.16
C LYS A 85 16.14 -12.22 -5.29
N THR A 86 16.43 -11.11 -4.64
CA THR A 86 17.80 -10.81 -4.18
C THR A 86 17.73 -10.08 -2.85
N ARG A 87 17.71 -10.88 -1.79
CA ARG A 87 18.78 -10.87 -0.79
C ARG A 87 18.59 -12.14 0.02
N LYS A 88 19.61 -13.01 0.01
CA LYS A 88 19.89 -13.86 1.17
C LYS A 88 19.58 -13.04 2.42
N LEU A 89 18.98 -13.64 3.44
CA LEU A 89 19.12 -13.12 4.79
C LEU A 89 20.62 -12.90 5.01
N THR A 90 21.12 -11.70 4.75
CA THR A 90 22.36 -11.26 5.34
C THR A 90 21.96 -11.13 6.79
N SER A 91 22.19 -12.21 7.54
CA SER A 91 22.25 -12.29 9.00
C SER A 91 23.23 -11.27 9.62
N HIS A 92 23.70 -10.29 8.84
CA HIS A 92 24.65 -9.25 9.14
C HIS A 92 24.14 -7.85 8.81
N GLN A 93 22.83 -7.65 8.56
CA GLN A 93 22.25 -6.31 8.71
C GLN A 93 22.25 -5.96 10.21
N GLN A 94 23.36 -5.34 10.62
CA GLN A 94 23.65 -4.79 11.94
C GLN A 94 23.12 -5.63 13.10
N ALA A 95 23.85 -6.70 13.43
CA ALA A 95 23.86 -7.16 14.80
C ALA A 95 24.25 -5.96 15.66
N SER A 96 23.31 -5.47 16.47
CA SER A 96 23.62 -4.58 17.59
C SER A 96 24.37 -5.42 18.62
N ASN A 97 25.60 -5.83 18.31
CA ASN A 97 26.58 -6.22 19.32
C ASN A 97 27.10 -4.93 19.96
N LYS A 98 26.22 -4.27 20.69
CA LYS A 98 26.63 -3.49 21.85
C LYS A 98 27.03 -4.53 22.90
N PRO A 99 28.29 -4.61 23.35
CA PRO A 99 28.61 -5.45 24.48
C PRO A 99 27.88 -4.89 25.71
N LEU A 100 26.94 -5.68 26.25
CA LEU A 100 26.33 -5.43 27.54
C LEU A 100 27.21 -6.07 28.61
N THR A 101 27.82 -5.17 29.40
CA THR A 101 28.26 -5.27 30.80
C THR A 101 29.52 -6.13 31.08
N ILE A 102 30.41 -5.82 32.03
CA ILE A 102 30.21 -5.48 33.46
C ILE A 102 31.42 -4.70 34.05
N ASN A 103 31.09 -3.60 34.76
CA ASN A 103 31.64 -3.02 36.01
C ASN A 103 33.17 -2.95 36.28
N ASN A 104 33.67 -1.72 36.54
CA ASN A 104 34.39 -1.39 37.79
C ASN A 104 34.61 0.14 37.99
N ASN A 105 33.94 0.67 39.01
CA ASN A 105 34.41 1.64 40.01
C ASN A 105 34.60 3.17 39.69
N VAL A 106 33.63 3.96 40.20
CA VAL A 106 33.79 5.17 41.05
C VAL A 106 34.34 6.49 40.45
N LYS A 107 33.44 7.49 40.25
CA LYS A 107 33.39 8.77 41.01
C LYS A 107 32.19 9.66 40.59
N ASN A 108 31.30 9.83 41.57
CA ASN A 108 30.42 10.96 41.87
C ASN A 108 30.46 12.20 40.95
N VAL A 109 29.34 12.48 40.24
CA VAL A 109 28.83 13.85 40.05
C VAL A 109 27.29 13.81 40.06
N LYS A 110 26.70 14.37 41.12
CA LYS A 110 25.28 14.75 41.21
C LYS A 110 24.91 15.58 39.98
N ASN A 111 23.90 15.16 39.21
CA ASN A 111 23.02 16.12 38.54
C ASN A 111 21.61 15.54 38.37
N ARG A 112 20.67 16.17 39.07
CA ARG A 112 19.23 15.90 39.03
C ARG A 112 18.70 16.30 37.65
N ILE A 113 18.12 15.37 36.91
CA ILE A 113 17.29 15.70 35.75
C ILE A 113 15.83 15.67 36.25
N PRO A 114 15.11 16.80 36.27
CA PRO A 114 13.73 16.84 36.73
C PRO A 114 12.81 16.15 35.73
N SER A 115 11.80 15.46 36.26
CA SER A 115 10.74 14.79 35.51
C SER A 115 10.05 15.76 34.56
N ILE A 116 10.12 15.50 33.25
CA ILE A 116 9.32 16.23 32.26
C ILE A 116 7.85 15.80 32.46
N SER A 117 7.02 16.75 32.89
CA SER A 117 5.57 16.61 33.00
C SER A 117 4.95 16.30 31.63
N ARG A 118 4.04 15.32 31.59
CA ARG A 118 3.26 14.95 30.40
C ARG A 118 2.19 16.02 30.15
N ILE A 119 2.40 16.88 29.15
CA ILE A 119 1.34 17.76 28.62
C ILE A 119 0.40 16.88 27.77
N ASN A 120 -0.90 16.94 28.03
CA ASN A 120 -1.92 16.20 27.28
C ASN A 120 -2.69 17.13 26.33
N PHE A 121 -2.96 16.67 25.11
CA PHE A 121 -3.69 17.42 24.08
C PHE A 121 -5.19 17.09 24.10
N ASN A 122 -6.05 18.09 24.27
CA ASN A 122 -7.50 17.90 24.25
C ASN A 122 -8.06 18.04 22.82
N TYR A 123 -8.50 16.93 22.24
CA TYR A 123 -8.98 16.88 20.85
C TYR A 123 -10.34 17.55 20.62
N LYS A 124 -11.13 17.78 21.68
CA LYS A 124 -12.46 18.40 21.58
C LYS A 124 -12.37 19.92 21.55
N THR A 125 -11.44 20.48 22.32
CA THR A 125 -11.21 21.94 22.41
C THR A 125 -10.02 22.41 21.58
N LYS A 126 -9.17 21.50 21.09
CA LYS A 126 -7.91 21.75 20.36
C LYS A 126 -6.94 22.66 21.12
N ARG A 127 -6.79 22.45 22.43
CA ARG A 127 -5.83 23.19 23.26
C ARG A 127 -4.95 22.22 24.04
N TRP A 128 -3.73 22.67 24.35
CA TRP A 128 -2.83 21.97 25.27
C TRP A 128 -3.24 22.31 26.70
N GLU A 129 -3.41 21.29 27.52
CA GLU A 129 -3.72 21.42 28.94
C GLU A 129 -2.51 20.95 29.75
N ASN A 130 -2.15 21.73 30.76
CA ASN A 130 -1.03 21.45 31.66
C ASN A 130 -1.40 20.40 32.70
#